data_AF-A0A964QMM7-F1
#
_entry.id   AF-A0A964QMM7-F1
#
_cell.length_a   1.000
_cell.length_b   1.000
_cell.length_c   1.000
_cell.angle_alpha   90.00
_cell.angle_beta   90.00
_cell.angle_gamma   90.00
#
_symmetry.space_group_name_H-M   'P 1'
#
loop_
_entity.id
_entity.type
_entity.pdbx_description
1 polymer ?
#
loop_
_entity_poly.entity_id
_entity_poly.type
_entity_poly.pdbx_seq_one_letter_code
_entity_poly.pdbx_strand_id
1 'polypeptide(L)'
;MEPKFYNRILTCVLALLLLSSGAQSRAAQTKDNSASGKASSPAEAYRTMVQEYDTAVQEFSANYQQAKTDEDRQKAMEKYPQAESFTRRFLTFAQDHPKDVAAVDALAWIVQNARNPQNTDAEKALKVLLNDHIASPKLGPVCQSLAYAYSSSAEKFLREVLVRNPDHQVQGQAAFNLAQFLHRRGSPDAFAEAEKYFEHVIGKFGDVPGYRGTLGDAAKSALFEVRNLAVGMVAPDIQGEDVDGKAFKLSDYRGKVVVIDFWGDW
;
A
#
# COMPACT_ATOMS: atom_id res chain seq x y z
N MET A 1 -20.26 31.91 14.19
CA MET A 1 -19.63 30.91 15.06
C MET A 1 -20.26 29.58 14.68
N GLU A 2 -19.60 28.85 13.80
CA GLU A 2 -20.09 27.65 13.10
C GLU A 2 -18.99 26.58 13.22
N PRO A 3 -19.32 25.34 13.60
CA PRO A 3 -18.46 24.19 13.34
C PRO A 3 -19.23 23.15 12.51
N LYS A 4 -19.20 23.31 11.17
CA LYS A 4 -19.69 22.31 10.21
C LYS A 4 -18.81 22.25 8.96
N PHE A 5 -17.55 21.86 9.09
CA PHE A 5 -16.69 21.62 7.91
C PHE A 5 -15.74 20.41 7.97
N TYR A 6 -15.77 19.59 9.01
CA TYR A 6 -14.93 18.39 9.10
C TYR A 6 -15.75 17.11 8.95
N ASN A 7 -16.17 16.74 7.73
CA ASN A 7 -16.48 15.32 7.42
C ASN A 7 -16.66 14.95 5.93
N ARG A 8 -16.04 15.68 5.00
CA ARG A 8 -16.21 15.39 3.56
C ARG A 8 -14.88 15.27 2.81
N ILE A 9 -14.00 14.38 3.24
CA ILE A 9 -12.97 13.78 2.37
C ILE A 9 -12.71 12.35 2.86
N LEU A 10 -13.56 11.40 2.46
CA LEU A 10 -13.20 9.98 2.48
C LEU A 10 -13.69 9.37 1.17
N THR A 11 -13.03 9.77 0.07
CA THR A 11 -13.32 9.30 -1.27
C THR A 11 -12.51 8.03 -1.56
N CYS A 12 -13.24 6.92 -1.68
CA CYS A 12 -13.03 5.77 -2.56
C CYS A 12 -11.60 5.44 -3.02
N VAL A 13 -10.99 4.44 -2.40
CA VAL A 13 -10.07 3.51 -3.10
C VAL A 13 -10.69 2.12 -3.02
N LEU A 14 -11.53 1.80 -4.02
CA LEU A 14 -12.00 0.45 -4.29
C LEU A 14 -10.80 -0.34 -4.86
N ALA A 15 -10.19 -1.18 -4.04
CA ALA A 15 -9.22 -2.16 -4.50
C ALA A 15 -9.96 -3.28 -5.24
N LEU A 16 -9.86 -3.30 -6.57
CA LEU A 16 -10.27 -4.41 -7.43
C LEU A 16 -9.35 -5.60 -7.19
N LEU A 17 -9.77 -6.56 -6.37
CA LEU A 17 -9.15 -7.89 -6.30
C LEU A 17 -9.71 -8.76 -7.42
N LEU A 18 -8.86 -9.06 -8.41
CA LEU A 18 -9.15 -10.01 -9.48
C LEU A 18 -9.28 -11.43 -8.90
N LEU A 19 -10.41 -12.07 -9.22
CA LEU A 19 -10.74 -13.45 -8.88
C LEU A 19 -9.76 -14.44 -9.54
N SER A 20 -8.91 -15.11 -8.77
CA SER A 20 -8.35 -16.40 -9.20
C SER A 20 -9.36 -17.49 -8.88
N SER A 21 -9.93 -18.10 -9.92
CA SER A 21 -10.84 -19.23 -9.86
C SER A 21 -10.19 -20.45 -9.20
N GLY A 22 -10.62 -20.78 -7.98
CA GLY A 22 -10.27 -22.02 -7.30
C GLY A 22 -11.08 -23.19 -7.86
N ALA A 23 -10.44 -24.03 -8.68
CA ALA A 23 -10.96 -25.34 -9.03
C ALA A 23 -10.93 -26.23 -7.77
N GLN A 24 -12.12 -26.61 -7.29
CA GLN A 24 -12.30 -27.57 -6.20
C GLN A 24 -11.83 -28.96 -6.64
N SER A 25 -10.80 -29.49 -5.98
CA SER A 25 -10.51 -30.93 -5.96
C SER A 25 -11.00 -31.52 -4.65
N ARG A 26 -11.95 -32.46 -4.78
CA ARG A 26 -12.63 -33.20 -3.72
C ARG A 26 -11.79 -34.44 -3.42
N ALA A 27 -11.17 -34.52 -2.25
CA ALA A 27 -10.53 -35.74 -1.77
C ALA A 27 -10.99 -36.08 -0.34
N ALA A 28 -11.80 -37.14 -0.29
CA ALA A 28 -12.12 -38.06 0.80
C ALA A 28 -11.83 -37.66 2.26
N GLN A 29 -12.92 -37.45 3.01
CA GLN A 29 -12.95 -37.59 4.47
C GLN A 29 -12.67 -39.04 4.87
N THR A 30 -11.62 -39.25 5.67
CA THR A 30 -11.54 -40.37 6.61
C THR A 30 -11.64 -39.81 8.01
N LYS A 31 -12.71 -40.20 8.71
CA LYS A 31 -12.94 -39.90 10.12
C LYS A 31 -11.91 -40.65 10.94
N ASP A 32 -11.14 -39.92 11.75
CA ASP A 32 -10.62 -40.50 12.98
C ASP A 32 -10.85 -39.51 14.12
N ASN A 33 -11.64 -39.97 15.10
CA ASN A 33 -12.09 -39.21 16.25
C ASN A 33 -11.13 -39.55 17.40
N SER A 34 -10.16 -38.67 17.66
CA SER A 34 -9.52 -38.60 18.97
C SER A 34 -9.52 -37.15 19.44
N ALA A 35 -10.39 -36.88 20.42
CA ALA A 35 -10.42 -35.65 21.16
C ALA A 35 -9.17 -35.56 22.05
N SER A 36 -8.23 -34.70 21.65
CA SER A 36 -7.32 -34.02 22.56
C SER A 36 -7.23 -32.56 22.09
N GLY A 37 -7.39 -31.61 23.00
CA GLY A 37 -7.31 -30.19 22.69
C GLY A 37 -5.90 -29.83 22.20
N LYS A 38 -5.72 -29.80 20.88
CA LYS A 38 -4.54 -29.20 20.25
C LYS A 38 -4.77 -27.70 20.20
N ALA A 39 -3.95 -26.93 20.93
CA ALA A 39 -3.78 -25.52 20.64
C ALA A 39 -3.46 -25.37 19.14
N SER A 40 -4.19 -24.53 18.42
CA SER A 40 -3.88 -24.21 17.02
C SER A 40 -2.49 -23.60 16.94
N SER A 41 -1.74 -23.91 15.87
CA SER A 41 -0.42 -23.32 15.66
C SER A 41 -0.53 -21.79 15.51
N PRO A 42 0.53 -21.00 15.81
CA PRO A 42 0.51 -19.56 15.59
C PRO A 42 0.12 -19.17 14.16
N ALA A 43 0.57 -19.96 13.17
CA ALA A 43 0.20 -19.76 11.77
C ALA A 43 -1.30 -19.98 11.51
N GLU A 44 -1.94 -20.98 12.14
CA GLU A 44 -3.38 -21.20 12.04
C GLU A 44 -4.16 -20.08 12.76
N ALA A 45 -3.74 -19.69 13.96
CA ALA A 45 -4.35 -18.60 14.70
C ALA A 45 -4.31 -17.27 13.91
N TYR A 46 -3.16 -16.94 13.30
CA TYR A 46 -3.03 -15.80 12.40
C TYR A 46 -4.00 -15.88 11.21
N ARG A 47 -4.05 -17.03 10.51
CA ARG A 47 -4.96 -17.22 9.38
C ARG A 47 -6.42 -17.07 9.77
N THR A 48 -6.83 -17.60 10.92
CA THR A 48 -8.19 -17.44 11.43
C THR A 48 -8.54 -15.97 11.67
N MET A 49 -7.64 -15.19 12.30
CA MET A 49 -7.88 -13.75 12.51
C MET A 49 -8.01 -12.97 11.19
N VAL A 50 -7.19 -13.32 10.18
CA VAL A 50 -7.31 -12.72 8.84
C VAL A 50 -8.63 -13.09 8.18
N GLN A 51 -9.03 -14.36 8.24
CA GLN A 51 -10.31 -14.83 7.68
C GLN A 51 -11.52 -14.17 8.34
N GLU A 52 -11.48 -13.94 9.65
CA GLU A 52 -12.54 -13.19 10.36
C GLU A 52 -12.67 -11.76 9.83
N TYR A 53 -11.54 -11.06 9.63
CA TYR A 53 -11.54 -9.72 9.07
C TYR A 53 -12.04 -9.70 7.62
N ASP A 54 -11.53 -10.59 6.78
CA ASP A 54 -11.89 -10.68 5.37
C ASP A 54 -13.38 -10.99 5.19
N THR A 55 -13.93 -11.87 6.03
CA THR A 55 -15.37 -12.18 6.04
C THR A 55 -16.19 -10.95 6.40
N ALA A 56 -15.79 -10.21 7.44
CA ALA A 56 -16.47 -8.99 7.84
C ALA A 56 -16.43 -7.90 6.74
N VAL A 57 -15.29 -7.77 6.03
CA VAL A 57 -15.15 -6.87 4.88
C VAL A 57 -16.04 -7.30 3.72
N GLN A 58 -16.07 -8.60 3.39
CA GLN A 58 -16.91 -9.13 2.32
C GLN A 58 -18.40 -8.93 2.60
N GLU A 59 -18.86 -9.22 3.81
CA GLU A 59 -20.25 -8.98 4.23
C GLU A 59 -20.62 -7.50 4.15
N PHE A 60 -19.73 -6.61 4.64
CA PHE A 60 -19.93 -5.18 4.50
C PHE A 60 -20.01 -4.74 3.04
N SER A 61 -19.05 -5.16 2.19
CA SER A 61 -19.01 -4.80 0.78
C SER A 61 -20.27 -5.27 0.03
N ALA A 62 -20.74 -6.48 0.29
CA ALA A 62 -21.96 -7.00 -0.30
C ALA A 62 -23.19 -6.17 0.11
N ASN A 63 -23.32 -5.84 1.41
CA ASN A 63 -24.41 -5.00 1.91
C ASN A 63 -24.37 -3.59 1.31
N TYR A 64 -23.18 -2.99 1.20
CA TYR A 64 -23.02 -1.66 0.63
C TYR A 64 -23.32 -1.61 -0.87
N GLN A 65 -22.93 -2.65 -1.62
CA GLN A 65 -23.24 -2.75 -3.06
C GLN A 65 -24.73 -2.96 -3.32
N GLN A 66 -25.42 -3.72 -2.47
CA GLN A 66 -26.86 -3.96 -2.59
C GLN A 66 -27.73 -2.78 -2.12
N ALA A 67 -27.15 -1.82 -1.41
CA ALA A 67 -27.85 -0.63 -0.93
C ALA A 67 -28.37 0.22 -2.11
N LYS A 68 -29.67 0.48 -2.11
CA LYS A 68 -30.36 1.23 -3.18
C LYS A 68 -30.50 2.71 -2.86
N THR A 69 -30.57 3.05 -1.58
CA THR A 69 -30.73 4.41 -1.10
C THR A 69 -29.49 4.88 -0.35
N ASP A 70 -29.31 6.20 -0.25
CA ASP A 70 -28.23 6.79 0.54
C ASP A 70 -28.37 6.46 2.04
N GLU A 71 -29.60 6.30 2.53
CA GLU A 71 -29.85 5.89 3.91
C GLU A 71 -29.41 4.43 4.16
N ASP A 72 -29.64 3.52 3.21
CA ASP A 72 -29.14 2.14 3.27
C ASP A 72 -27.60 2.10 3.22
N ARG A 73 -26.99 2.94 2.37
CA ARG A 73 -25.51 3.07 2.31
C ARG A 73 -24.95 3.57 3.64
N GLN A 74 -25.61 4.55 4.27
CA GLN A 74 -25.20 5.08 5.57
C GLN A 74 -25.29 4.00 6.67
N LYS A 75 -26.38 3.24 6.73
CA LYS A 75 -26.54 2.12 7.69
C LYS A 75 -25.53 1.00 7.45
N ALA A 76 -25.17 0.73 6.18
CA ALA A 76 -24.11 -0.21 5.87
C ALA A 76 -22.75 0.31 6.38
N MET A 77 -22.45 1.60 6.20
CA MET A 77 -21.22 2.24 6.68
C MET A 77 -21.05 2.19 8.21
N GLU A 78 -22.14 2.20 8.99
CA GLU A 78 -22.07 1.98 10.44
C GLU A 78 -21.54 0.58 10.81
N LYS A 79 -21.70 -0.40 9.91
CA LYS A 79 -21.18 -1.76 10.07
C LYS A 79 -19.82 -1.98 9.40
N TYR A 80 -19.16 -0.92 8.95
CA TYR A 80 -17.83 -1.04 8.37
C TYR A 80 -16.89 -1.72 9.38
N PRO A 81 -16.20 -2.81 9.00
CA PRO A 81 -15.29 -3.50 9.90
C PRO A 81 -14.14 -2.58 10.28
N GLN A 82 -14.18 -2.09 11.51
CA GLN A 82 -13.16 -1.20 12.05
C GLN A 82 -11.87 -1.99 12.21
N ALA A 83 -10.91 -1.79 11.30
CA ALA A 83 -9.61 -2.45 11.35
C ALA A 83 -8.94 -2.30 12.73
N GLU A 84 -9.20 -1.20 13.45
CA GLU A 84 -8.67 -0.93 14.78
C GLU A 84 -8.96 -2.04 15.81
N SER A 85 -10.19 -2.61 15.78
CA SER A 85 -10.57 -3.68 16.71
C SER A 85 -9.78 -4.97 16.44
N PHE A 86 -9.37 -5.18 15.20
CA PHE A 86 -8.52 -6.28 14.78
C PHE A 86 -7.04 -5.97 15.06
N THR A 87 -6.56 -4.74 14.83
CA THR A 87 -5.15 -4.37 15.00
C THR A 87 -4.64 -4.65 16.42
N ARG A 88 -5.47 -4.42 17.45
CA ARG A 88 -5.10 -4.75 18.83
C ARG A 88 -4.91 -6.25 19.04
N ARG A 89 -5.76 -7.10 18.45
CA ARG A 89 -5.64 -8.57 18.52
C ARG A 89 -4.37 -9.06 17.83
N PHE A 90 -4.07 -8.53 16.63
CA PHE A 90 -2.84 -8.85 15.91
C PHE A 90 -1.59 -8.39 16.68
N LEU A 91 -1.65 -7.24 17.37
CA LEU A 91 -0.53 -6.74 18.17
C LEU A 91 -0.26 -7.63 19.38
N THR A 92 -1.31 -8.02 20.12
CA THR A 92 -1.20 -8.98 21.23
C THR A 92 -0.64 -10.32 20.74
N PHE A 93 -1.17 -10.84 19.62
CA PHE A 93 -0.67 -12.08 19.02
C PHE A 93 0.82 -12.00 18.69
N ALA A 94 1.30 -10.90 18.09
CA ALA A 94 2.71 -10.73 17.80
C ALA A 94 3.58 -10.68 19.07
N GLN A 95 3.07 -10.10 20.16
CA GLN A 95 3.75 -10.04 21.47
C GLN A 95 3.83 -11.42 22.15
N ASP A 96 2.81 -12.26 22.00
CA ASP A 96 2.77 -13.61 22.55
C ASP A 96 3.63 -14.59 21.74
N HIS A 97 3.90 -14.28 20.47
CA HIS A 97 4.66 -15.12 19.55
C HIS A 97 5.88 -14.40 18.91
N PRO A 98 6.75 -13.72 19.68
CA PRO A 98 7.71 -12.73 19.15
C PRO A 98 8.86 -13.33 18.34
N LYS A 99 8.99 -14.65 18.27
CA LYS A 99 9.99 -15.35 17.45
C LYS A 99 9.37 -16.12 16.28
N ASP A 100 8.05 -16.16 16.21
CA ASP A 100 7.34 -16.88 15.16
C ASP A 100 7.24 -16.01 13.90
N VAL A 101 7.33 -16.65 12.72
CA VAL A 101 7.16 -15.96 11.44
C VAL A 101 5.76 -15.37 11.27
N ALA A 102 4.75 -15.92 11.95
CA ALA A 102 3.40 -15.41 11.97
C ALA A 102 3.28 -14.07 12.71
N ALA A 103 4.17 -13.77 13.67
CA ALA A 103 4.20 -12.45 14.31
C ALA A 103 4.59 -11.35 13.31
N VAL A 104 5.53 -11.65 12.41
CA VAL A 104 5.88 -10.72 11.32
C VAL A 104 4.68 -10.48 10.40
N ASP A 105 3.94 -11.54 10.06
CA ASP A 105 2.74 -11.42 9.23
C ASP A 105 1.66 -10.57 9.92
N ALA A 106 1.43 -10.77 11.21
CA ALA A 106 0.51 -9.97 12.02
C ALA A 106 0.91 -8.49 12.08
N LEU A 107 2.18 -8.18 12.34
CA LEU A 107 2.68 -6.80 12.37
C LEU A 107 2.60 -6.14 10.98
N ALA A 108 2.93 -6.87 9.92
CA ALA A 108 2.79 -6.40 8.55
C ALA A 108 1.32 -6.11 8.20
N TRP A 109 0.40 -6.96 8.66
CA TRP A 109 -1.04 -6.77 8.49
C TRP A 109 -1.51 -5.47 9.17
N ILE A 110 -1.03 -5.18 10.39
CA ILE A 110 -1.36 -3.93 11.10
C ILE A 110 -0.94 -2.72 10.26
N VAL A 111 0.30 -2.69 9.76
CA VAL A 111 0.82 -1.55 8.98
C VAL A 111 -0.03 -1.30 7.71
N GLN A 112 -0.52 -2.37 7.07
CA GLN A 112 -1.29 -2.27 5.83
C GLN A 112 -2.77 -1.87 6.05
N ASN A 113 -3.33 -2.16 7.23
CA ASN A 113 -4.77 -2.02 7.49
C ASN A 113 -5.11 -0.94 8.51
N ALA A 114 -4.16 -0.49 9.35
CA ALA A 114 -4.33 0.62 10.28
C ALA A 114 -4.28 1.97 9.54
N ARG A 115 -5.28 2.23 8.70
CA ARG A 115 -5.36 3.42 7.83
C ARG A 115 -5.82 4.69 8.55
N ASN A 116 -6.30 4.58 9.78
CA ASN A 116 -6.69 5.74 10.58
C ASN A 116 -5.44 6.49 11.07
N PRO A 117 -5.23 7.77 10.70
CA PRO A 117 -4.10 8.56 11.17
C PRO A 117 -4.03 8.76 12.69
N GLN A 118 -5.15 8.61 13.40
CA GLN A 118 -5.19 8.66 14.88
C GLN A 118 -4.79 7.33 15.53
N ASN A 119 -4.73 6.23 14.77
CA ASN A 119 -4.34 4.94 15.29
C ASN A 119 -2.80 4.81 15.33
N THR A 120 -2.26 4.64 16.54
CA THR A 120 -0.81 4.48 16.79
C THR A 120 -0.31 3.05 16.62
N ASP A 121 -1.19 2.08 16.34
CA ASP A 121 -0.81 0.66 16.27
C ASP A 121 0.11 0.37 15.07
N ALA A 122 -0.03 1.08 13.95
CA ALA A 122 0.92 1.03 12.85
C ALA A 122 2.33 1.41 13.32
N GLU A 123 2.47 2.49 14.08
CA GLU A 123 3.77 2.94 14.59
C GLU A 123 4.39 1.94 15.58
N LYS A 124 3.56 1.37 16.46
CA LYS A 124 4.00 0.29 17.37
C LYS A 124 4.47 -0.92 16.57
N ALA A 125 3.73 -1.33 15.55
CA ALA A 125 4.09 -2.45 14.70
C ALA A 125 5.40 -2.22 13.96
N LEU A 126 5.60 -1.03 13.36
CA LEU A 126 6.85 -0.63 12.73
C LEU A 126 8.03 -0.69 13.72
N LYS A 127 7.83 -0.22 14.96
CA LYS A 127 8.87 -0.27 16.00
C LYS A 127 9.27 -1.72 16.34
N VAL A 128 8.31 -2.62 16.51
CA VAL A 128 8.60 -4.04 16.78
C VAL A 128 9.31 -4.67 15.58
N LEU A 129 8.83 -4.41 14.36
CA LEU A 129 9.48 -4.91 13.14
C LEU A 129 10.95 -4.46 13.02
N LEU A 130 11.27 -3.20 13.35
CA LEU A 130 12.66 -2.69 13.28
C LEU A 130 13.58 -3.22 14.38
N ASN A 131 13.03 -3.48 15.57
CA ASN A 131 13.83 -3.92 16.71
C ASN A 131 14.07 -5.43 16.65
N ASP A 132 13.02 -6.19 16.37
CA ASP A 132 12.99 -7.63 16.63
C ASP A 132 12.99 -8.46 15.33
N HIS A 133 12.59 -7.86 14.20
CA HIS A 133 12.37 -8.58 12.94
C HIS A 133 13.05 -7.95 11.73
N ILE A 134 14.04 -7.07 11.92
CA ILE A 134 14.62 -6.30 10.82
C ILE A 134 15.29 -7.16 9.76
N ALA A 135 15.70 -8.38 10.10
CA ALA A 135 16.30 -9.33 9.17
C ALA A 135 15.28 -10.17 8.38
N SER A 136 13.98 -9.95 8.59
CA SER A 136 12.96 -10.76 7.93
C SER A 136 12.89 -10.45 6.42
N PRO A 137 12.83 -11.47 5.55
CA PRO A 137 12.61 -11.26 4.11
C PRO A 137 11.17 -10.79 3.81
N LYS A 138 10.27 -10.81 4.79
CA LYS A 138 8.87 -10.39 4.62
C LYS A 138 8.66 -8.88 4.76
N LEU A 139 9.70 -8.08 4.97
CA LEU A 139 9.55 -6.62 5.11
C LEU A 139 9.33 -5.89 3.78
N GLY A 140 9.54 -6.56 2.65
CA GLY A 140 9.30 -6.01 1.32
C GLY A 140 7.91 -5.41 1.10
N PRO A 141 6.83 -6.20 1.26
CA PRO A 141 5.45 -5.70 1.18
C PRO A 141 5.13 -4.58 2.19
N VAL A 142 5.76 -4.61 3.37
CA VAL A 142 5.62 -3.53 4.36
C VAL A 142 6.19 -2.23 3.79
N CYS A 143 7.40 -2.27 3.22
CA CYS A 143 7.99 -1.10 2.57
C CYS A 143 7.10 -0.52 1.46
N GLN A 144 6.49 -1.39 0.65
CA GLN A 144 5.56 -0.98 -0.41
C GLN A 144 4.35 -0.22 0.13
N SER A 145 3.74 -0.70 1.22
CA SER A 145 2.57 -0.04 1.82
C SER A 145 2.87 1.36 2.36
N LEU A 146 4.12 1.61 2.76
CA LEU A 146 4.56 2.86 3.35
C LEU A 146 4.85 3.96 2.33
N ALA A 147 4.95 3.65 1.03
CA ALA A 147 5.23 4.65 -0.01
C ALA A 147 4.18 5.78 -0.09
N TYR A 148 2.96 5.52 0.41
CA TYR A 148 1.85 6.48 0.45
C TYR A 148 1.59 7.04 1.85
N ALA A 149 2.37 6.64 2.85
CA ALA A 149 2.23 7.15 4.21
C ALA A 149 2.75 8.60 4.29
N TYR A 150 2.26 9.35 5.27
CA TYR A 150 2.76 10.69 5.61
C TYR A 150 3.19 10.72 7.09
N SER A 151 4.12 9.85 7.48
CA SER A 151 4.62 9.77 8.85
C SER A 151 6.15 9.65 8.92
N SER A 152 6.75 10.27 9.94
CA SER A 152 8.19 10.17 10.21
C SER A 152 8.59 8.74 10.60
N SER A 153 7.69 7.99 11.25
CA SER A 153 7.86 6.58 11.56
C SER A 153 8.04 5.72 10.30
N ALA A 154 7.27 5.99 9.23
CA ALA A 154 7.39 5.32 7.95
C ALA A 154 8.72 5.63 7.25
N GLU A 155 9.11 6.91 7.20
CA GLU A 155 10.39 7.33 6.62
C GLU A 155 11.58 6.65 7.34
N LYS A 156 11.57 6.68 8.67
CA LYS A 156 12.59 6.03 9.49
C LYS A 156 12.64 4.53 9.20
N PHE A 157 11.48 3.88 9.11
CA PHE A 157 11.41 2.45 8.81
C PHE A 157 12.09 2.10 7.49
N LEU A 158 11.74 2.81 6.41
CA LEU A 158 12.29 2.57 5.07
C LEU A 158 13.82 2.77 5.05
N ARG A 159 14.33 3.81 5.72
CA ARG A 159 15.77 4.08 5.84
C ARG A 159 16.50 2.96 6.61
N GLU A 160 15.94 2.55 7.75
CA GLU A 160 16.55 1.52 8.59
C GLU A 160 16.56 0.15 7.89
N VAL A 161 15.47 -0.23 7.22
CA VAL A 161 15.39 -1.49 6.47
C VAL A 161 16.41 -1.50 5.32
N LEU A 162 16.53 -0.41 4.56
CA LEU A 162 17.54 -0.29 3.51
C LEU A 162 18.96 -0.55 4.03
N VAL A 163 19.29 -0.04 5.22
CA VAL A 163 20.65 -0.14 5.77
C VAL A 163 20.91 -1.47 6.46
N ARG A 164 19.94 -2.00 7.21
CA ARG A 164 20.17 -3.10 8.18
C ARG A 164 19.60 -4.45 7.76
N ASN A 165 18.64 -4.50 6.82
CA ASN A 165 18.11 -5.78 6.37
C ASN A 165 19.15 -6.47 5.47
N PRO A 166 19.44 -7.78 5.67
CA PRO A 166 20.47 -8.49 4.91
C PRO A 166 20.00 -8.95 3.53
N ASP A 167 18.71 -8.86 3.21
CA ASP A 167 18.12 -9.34 1.97
C ASP A 167 18.15 -8.23 0.89
N HIS A 168 18.85 -8.50 -0.22
CA HIS A 168 19.03 -7.56 -1.35
C HIS A 168 17.70 -7.10 -1.96
N GLN A 169 16.72 -8.00 -2.07
CA GLN A 169 15.42 -7.67 -2.62
C GLN A 169 14.66 -6.73 -1.66
N VAL A 170 14.71 -7.00 -0.35
CA VAL A 170 14.09 -6.12 0.64
C VAL A 170 14.77 -4.76 0.69
N GLN A 171 16.10 -4.70 0.59
CA GLN A 171 16.84 -3.43 0.49
C GLN A 171 16.39 -2.62 -0.73
N GLY A 172 16.31 -3.24 -1.90
CA GLY A 172 15.85 -2.60 -3.12
C GLY A 172 14.42 -2.06 -3.00
N GLN A 173 13.52 -2.86 -2.42
CA GLN A 173 12.15 -2.44 -2.16
C GLN A 173 12.08 -1.28 -1.15
N ALA A 174 12.91 -1.28 -0.10
CA ALA A 174 12.99 -0.17 0.84
C ALA A 174 13.51 1.12 0.19
N ALA A 175 14.58 1.04 -0.60
CA ALA A 175 15.14 2.19 -1.33
C ALA A 175 14.13 2.80 -2.32
N PHE A 176 13.48 1.96 -3.12
CA PHE A 176 12.50 2.43 -4.11
C PHE A 176 11.30 3.10 -3.43
N ASN A 177 10.75 2.49 -2.38
CA ASN A 177 9.60 3.05 -1.68
C ASN A 177 9.96 4.30 -0.84
N LEU A 178 11.21 4.42 -0.36
CA LEU A 178 11.72 5.65 0.23
C LEU A 178 11.78 6.80 -0.78
N ALA A 179 12.26 6.53 -2.00
CA ALA A 179 12.29 7.51 -3.07
C ALA A 179 10.86 8.00 -3.40
N GLN A 180 9.90 7.08 -3.52
CA GLN A 180 8.49 7.40 -3.75
C GLN A 180 7.87 8.21 -2.60
N PHE A 181 8.15 7.82 -1.35
CA PHE A 181 7.69 8.55 -0.16
C PHE A 181 8.20 10.00 -0.17
N LEU A 182 9.50 10.20 -0.42
CA LEU A 182 10.12 11.53 -0.47
C LEU A 182 9.57 12.36 -1.64
N HIS A 183 9.40 11.76 -2.81
CA HIS A 183 8.81 12.42 -3.96
C HIS A 183 7.39 12.94 -3.65
N ARG A 184 6.55 12.14 -2.99
CA ARG A 184 5.19 12.56 -2.59
C ARG A 184 5.15 13.69 -1.56
N ARG A 185 6.19 13.84 -0.74
CA ARG A 185 6.29 14.94 0.24
C ARG A 185 6.34 16.31 -0.45
N GLY A 186 6.81 16.38 -1.69
CA GLY A 186 6.58 17.53 -2.56
C GLY A 186 7.40 18.79 -2.29
N SER A 187 8.38 18.76 -1.38
CA SER A 187 9.29 19.89 -1.15
C SER A 187 10.54 19.78 -2.04
N PRO A 188 11.20 20.91 -2.42
CA PRO A 188 12.41 20.89 -3.23
C PRO A 188 13.51 19.97 -2.67
N ASP A 189 13.75 20.03 -1.36
CA ASP A 189 14.73 19.16 -0.69
C ASP A 189 14.34 17.68 -0.76
N ALA A 190 13.04 17.38 -0.63
CA ALA A 190 12.54 16.01 -0.73
C ALA A 190 12.67 15.46 -2.16
N PHE A 191 12.44 16.30 -3.18
CA PHE A 191 12.65 15.90 -4.57
C PHE A 191 14.13 15.60 -4.87
N ALA A 192 15.03 16.49 -4.44
CA ALA A 192 16.47 16.29 -4.62
C ALA A 192 16.96 15.02 -3.90
N GLU A 193 16.38 14.69 -2.75
CA GLU A 193 16.68 13.45 -2.04
C GLU A 193 16.08 12.21 -2.72
N ALA A 194 14.82 12.29 -3.17
CA ALA A 194 14.17 11.22 -3.92
C ALA A 194 14.96 10.85 -5.18
N GLU A 195 15.46 11.87 -5.90
CA GLU A 195 16.31 11.70 -7.08
C GLU A 195 17.52 10.80 -6.78
N LYS A 196 18.26 11.10 -5.70
CA LYS A 196 19.42 10.31 -5.26
C LYS A 196 19.05 8.87 -4.95
N TYR A 197 17.88 8.63 -4.34
CA TYR A 197 17.42 7.27 -4.05
C TYR A 197 16.97 6.53 -5.31
N PHE A 198 16.34 7.19 -6.29
CA PHE A 198 16.07 6.56 -7.59
C PHE A 198 17.35 6.17 -8.31
N GLU A 199 18.37 7.04 -8.34
CA GLU A 199 19.69 6.72 -8.89
C GLU A 199 20.34 5.54 -8.14
N HIS A 200 20.21 5.52 -6.81
CA HIS A 200 20.69 4.41 -5.99
C HIS A 200 20.01 3.09 -6.34
N VAL A 201 18.69 3.09 -6.53
CA VAL A 201 17.94 1.91 -7.00
C VAL A 201 18.44 1.46 -8.36
N ILE A 202 18.58 2.37 -9.32
CA ILE A 202 19.08 2.03 -10.68
C ILE A 202 20.47 1.39 -10.61
N GLY A 203 21.37 1.96 -9.79
CA GLY A 203 22.76 1.52 -9.72
C GLY A 203 22.99 0.25 -8.90
N LYS A 204 22.19 -0.01 -7.86
CA LYS A 204 22.43 -1.13 -6.94
C LYS A 204 21.35 -2.19 -6.93
N PHE A 205 20.11 -1.83 -7.19
CA PHE A 205 18.93 -2.70 -7.03
C PHE A 205 18.12 -2.79 -8.32
N GLY A 206 18.75 -2.47 -9.46
CA GLY A 206 18.08 -2.39 -10.74
C GLY A 206 17.59 -3.74 -11.26
N ASP A 207 18.14 -4.83 -10.73
CA ASP A 207 17.79 -6.22 -11.04
C ASP A 207 16.59 -6.74 -10.24
N VAL A 208 16.24 -6.08 -9.14
CA VAL A 208 15.18 -6.54 -8.24
C VAL A 208 13.83 -6.54 -8.96
N PRO A 209 13.03 -7.63 -8.90
CA PRO A 209 11.71 -7.66 -9.52
C PRO A 209 10.77 -6.58 -8.98
N GLY A 210 10.10 -5.86 -9.89
CA GLY A 210 9.07 -4.87 -9.58
C GLY A 210 7.68 -5.33 -10.00
N TYR A 211 6.68 -4.43 -9.92
CA TYR A 211 5.32 -4.72 -10.35
C TYR A 211 5.21 -4.97 -11.88
N ARG A 212 5.94 -4.17 -12.66
CA ARG A 212 6.10 -4.32 -14.12
C ARG A 212 7.58 -4.24 -14.45
N GLY A 213 8.19 -5.38 -14.77
CA GLY A 213 9.64 -5.45 -15.02
C GLY A 213 10.45 -5.38 -13.72
N THR A 214 11.49 -4.54 -13.70
CA THR A 214 12.40 -4.41 -12.56
C THR A 214 12.21 -3.11 -11.78
N LEU A 215 12.76 -3.03 -10.57
CA LEU A 215 12.86 -1.77 -9.83
C LEU A 215 13.73 -0.75 -10.57
N GLY A 216 14.71 -1.20 -11.37
CA GLY A 216 15.51 -0.31 -12.21
C GLY A 216 14.67 0.38 -13.29
N ASP A 217 13.76 -0.34 -13.93
CA ASP A 217 12.84 0.23 -14.93
C ASP A 217 11.89 1.24 -14.28
N ALA A 218 11.28 0.85 -13.15
CA ALA A 218 10.39 1.71 -12.40
C ALA A 218 11.10 2.99 -11.91
N ALA A 219 12.34 2.86 -11.40
CA ALA A 219 13.13 4.00 -10.92
C ALA A 219 13.56 4.92 -12.07
N LYS A 220 13.89 4.39 -13.25
CA LYS A 220 14.17 5.22 -14.44
C LYS A 220 12.97 6.05 -14.86
N SER A 221 11.77 5.45 -14.88
CA SER A 221 10.53 6.16 -15.19
C SER A 221 10.26 7.26 -14.15
N ALA A 222 10.30 6.95 -12.86
CA ALA A 222 10.07 7.93 -11.80
C ALA A 222 11.13 9.05 -11.81
N LEU A 223 12.40 8.72 -12.09
CA LEU A 223 13.48 9.70 -12.21
C LEU A 223 13.25 10.65 -13.41
N PHE A 224 12.71 10.14 -14.51
CA PHE A 224 12.31 10.98 -15.63
C PHE A 224 11.19 11.96 -15.22
N GLU A 225 10.18 11.50 -14.49
CA GLU A 225 9.10 12.36 -13.98
C GLU A 225 9.65 13.47 -13.07
N VAL A 226 10.52 13.12 -12.12
CA VAL A 226 11.18 14.08 -11.21
C VAL A 226 11.94 15.16 -11.98
N ARG A 227 12.71 14.76 -13.02
CA ARG A 227 13.59 15.68 -13.77
C ARG A 227 12.88 16.51 -14.82
N ASN A 228 11.77 16.02 -15.37
CA ASN A 228 11.17 16.61 -16.59
C ASN A 228 9.71 17.04 -16.42
N LEU A 229 8.98 16.50 -15.43
CA LEU A 229 7.52 16.67 -15.30
C LEU A 229 7.10 17.33 -13.97
N ALA A 230 8.04 17.92 -13.23
CA ALA A 230 7.76 18.63 -11.99
C ALA A 230 7.23 20.07 -12.22
N VAL A 231 6.58 20.63 -11.20
CA VAL A 231 6.10 22.02 -11.22
C VAL A 231 7.26 22.99 -11.51
N GLY A 232 7.05 23.90 -12.46
CA GLY A 232 8.05 24.87 -12.92
C GLY A 232 8.87 24.40 -14.12
N MET A 233 8.81 23.13 -14.49
CA MET A 233 9.40 22.63 -15.73
C MET A 233 8.55 23.01 -16.95
N VAL A 234 9.19 23.09 -18.12
CA VAL A 234 8.48 23.25 -19.38
C VAL A 234 7.78 21.93 -19.72
N ALA A 235 6.45 21.95 -19.80
CA ALA A 235 5.67 20.78 -20.21
C ALA A 235 6.16 20.25 -21.57
N PRO A 236 6.41 18.93 -21.72
CA PRO A 236 6.78 18.33 -23.00
C PRO A 236 5.78 18.67 -24.08
N ASP A 237 6.26 18.89 -25.30
CA ASP A 237 5.36 19.16 -26.41
C ASP A 237 4.61 17.87 -26.79
N ILE A 238 3.28 17.92 -26.65
CA ILE A 238 2.38 16.82 -27.04
C ILE A 238 1.90 17.12 -28.44
N GLN A 239 2.02 16.16 -29.34
CA GLN A 239 1.59 16.29 -30.73
C GLN A 239 0.61 15.16 -31.04
N GLY A 240 -0.47 15.46 -31.73
CA GLY A 240 -1.49 14.47 -32.08
C GLY A 240 -2.51 15.04 -33.05
N GLU A 241 -3.53 14.23 -33.33
CA GLU A 241 -4.71 14.64 -34.08
C GLU A 241 -5.92 14.63 -33.13
N ASP A 242 -6.81 15.61 -33.27
CA ASP A 242 -8.08 15.61 -32.57
C ASP A 242 -9.10 14.66 -33.23
N VAL A 243 -10.32 14.59 -32.68
CA VAL A 243 -11.40 13.71 -33.17
C VAL A 243 -11.85 14.03 -34.60
N ASP A 244 -11.54 15.22 -35.12
CA ASP A 244 -11.84 15.65 -36.48
C ASP A 244 -10.63 15.45 -37.43
N GLY A 245 -9.55 14.82 -36.96
CA GLY A 245 -8.32 14.58 -37.72
C GLY A 245 -7.43 15.82 -37.86
N LYS A 246 -7.68 16.88 -37.08
CA LYS A 246 -6.87 18.09 -37.13
C LYS A 246 -5.65 17.92 -36.25
N ALA A 247 -4.47 18.07 -36.85
CA ALA A 247 -3.21 18.08 -36.12
C ALA A 247 -3.15 19.26 -35.13
N PHE A 248 -2.67 18.98 -33.91
CA PHE A 248 -2.39 19.99 -32.90
C PHE A 248 -1.06 19.71 -32.19
N LYS A 249 -0.48 20.75 -31.63
CA LYS A 249 0.64 20.67 -30.67
C LYS A 249 0.30 21.42 -29.40
N LEU A 250 0.81 20.96 -28.26
CA LEU A 250 0.65 21.69 -27.01
C LEU A 250 1.30 23.09 -27.09
N SER A 251 2.39 23.23 -27.84
CA SER A 251 3.03 24.52 -28.11
C SER A 251 2.13 25.53 -28.83
N ASP A 252 1.09 25.09 -29.55
CA ASP A 252 0.18 25.99 -30.27
C ASP A 252 -0.66 26.86 -29.30
N TYR A 253 -0.71 26.47 -28.03
CA TYR A 253 -1.46 27.16 -26.98
C TYR A 253 -0.59 28.08 -26.11
N ARG A 254 0.66 28.36 -26.50
CA ARG A 254 1.52 29.30 -25.76
C ARG A 254 0.83 30.66 -25.59
N GLY A 255 0.97 31.25 -24.40
CA GLY A 255 0.29 32.48 -24.01
C GLY A 255 -1.12 32.27 -23.43
N LYS A 256 -1.61 31.03 -23.36
CA LYS A 256 -2.87 30.67 -22.70
C LYS A 256 -2.62 29.82 -21.46
N VAL A 257 -3.57 29.83 -20.54
CA VAL A 257 -3.66 28.80 -19.49
C VAL A 257 -4.31 27.58 -20.11
N VAL A 258 -3.64 26.43 -20.01
CA VAL A 258 -4.09 25.15 -20.59
C VAL A 258 -4.28 24.14 -19.49
N VAL A 259 -5.43 23.48 -19.48
CA VAL A 259 -5.68 22.28 -18.66
C VAL A 259 -5.66 21.09 -19.61
N ILE A 260 -4.86 20.08 -19.28
CA ILE A 260 -4.76 18.83 -20.03
C ILE A 260 -5.35 17.75 -19.13
N ASP A 261 -6.36 17.04 -19.65
CA ASP A 261 -7.04 15.95 -18.96
C ASP A 261 -6.85 14.65 -19.74
N PHE A 262 -6.35 13.61 -19.06
CA PHE A 262 -6.12 12.29 -19.64
C PHE A 262 -7.22 11.33 -19.17
N TRP A 263 -8.03 10.85 -20.10
CA TRP A 263 -9.14 9.91 -19.84
C TRP A 263 -9.19 8.81 -20.91
N GLY A 264 -9.98 7.76 -20.67
CA GLY A 264 -10.25 6.71 -21.63
C GLY A 264 -11.54 5.96 -21.29
N ASP A 265 -12.14 5.30 -22.28
CA ASP A 265 -13.23 4.35 -22.13
C ASP A 265 -12.68 2.92 -22.03
N TRP A 266 -13.13 2.16 -21.03
CA TRP A 266 -12.69 0.79 -20.76
C TRP A 266 -13.86 -0.17 -20.57
#